data_AF-A0A9P7B5J4-F1
#
_entry.id   AF-A0A9P7B5J4-F1
#
_cell.length_a   1.000
_cell.length_b   1.000
_cell.length_c   1.000
_cell.angle_alpha   90.00
_cell.angle_beta   90.00
_cell.angle_gamma   90.00
#
_symmetry.space_group_name_H-M   'P 1'
#
loop_
_entity.id
_entity.type
_entity.pdbx_description
1 polymer ?
#
loop_
_entity_poly.entity_id
_entity_poly.type
_entity_poly.pdbx_seq_one_letter_code
_entity_poly.pdbx_strand_id
1 'polypeptide(L)'
;MKSAIKLARYALDHNETPVACIFVYEPTNEIIAYGMNDTNKSHTGIAHAEFLGIEQIKHKFGSENLLSIFKDIILYVTVEPCIMCASAIKQLGIKKVYFGCGNDRFGGNGTVLNINKDKSTISLNDNTIYDSIPGLFRKEAIMLLRYFYVRENDHAPKPRTKKERILDKNTFPSINWSSYIDRNLFAREFGVDNLYHFDQNSDLTDGKQNNGIDWDLINSSYDNHIEQLTKEIENSHINIHKRIKIQ
;
A
#
# COMPACT_ATOMS: atom_id res chain seq x y z
N MET A 1 -3.29 -2.81 -7.60
CA MET A 1 -2.81 -3.77 -6.57
C MET A 1 -1.86 -4.85 -7.09
N LYS A 2 -2.19 -5.64 -8.13
CA LYS A 2 -1.29 -6.71 -8.64
C LYS A 2 0.15 -6.22 -8.91
N SER A 3 0.31 -5.03 -9.49
CA SER A 3 1.63 -4.39 -9.69
C SER A 3 2.38 -4.09 -8.38
N ALA A 4 1.68 -3.69 -7.31
CA ALA A 4 2.28 -3.48 -5.99
C ALA A 4 2.76 -4.81 -5.37
N ILE A 5 2.02 -5.91 -5.56
CA ILE A 5 2.43 -7.25 -5.11
C ILE A 5 3.70 -7.72 -5.84
N LYS A 6 3.79 -7.50 -7.16
CA LYS A 6 5.01 -7.78 -7.94
C LYS A 6 6.22 -7.00 -7.40
N LEU A 7 6.03 -5.71 -7.12
CA LEU A 7 7.09 -4.87 -6.56
C LEU A 7 7.47 -5.28 -5.12
N ALA A 8 6.50 -5.70 -4.29
CA ALA A 8 6.76 -6.23 -2.96
C ALA A 8 7.52 -7.56 -3.00
N ARG A 9 7.23 -8.42 -3.98
CA ARG A 9 8.00 -9.63 -4.25
C ARG A 9 9.44 -9.31 -4.64
N TYR A 10 9.63 -8.33 -5.54
CA TYR A 10 10.96 -7.83 -5.88
C TYR A 10 11.71 -7.34 -4.62
N ALA A 11 11.07 -6.52 -3.78
CA ALA A 11 11.67 -6.03 -2.53
C ALA A 11 12.09 -7.18 -1.60
N LEU A 12 11.22 -8.19 -1.47
CA LEU A 12 11.54 -9.41 -0.73
C LEU A 12 12.79 -10.10 -1.31
N ASP A 13 12.87 -10.29 -2.62
CA ASP A 13 14.04 -10.90 -3.27
C ASP A 13 15.34 -10.13 -3.07
N HIS A 14 15.23 -8.82 -2.85
CA HIS A 14 16.35 -7.93 -2.57
C HIS A 14 16.56 -7.65 -1.08
N ASN A 15 16.14 -8.58 -0.21
CA ASN A 15 16.34 -8.55 1.24
C ASN A 15 15.72 -7.34 1.95
N GLU A 16 14.62 -6.81 1.41
CA GLU A 16 13.90 -5.69 1.98
C GLU A 16 12.48 -6.11 2.39
N THR A 17 11.86 -5.35 3.28
CA THR A 17 10.51 -5.66 3.74
C THR A 17 9.54 -5.57 2.56
N PRO A 18 8.64 -6.55 2.33
CA PRO A 18 7.72 -6.58 1.18
C PRO A 18 6.53 -5.59 1.32
N VAL A 19 6.82 -4.37 1.72
CA VAL A 19 5.92 -3.23 1.66
C VAL A 19 6.27 -2.47 0.39
N ALA A 20 5.33 -2.44 -0.55
CA ALA A 20 5.49 -1.71 -1.79
C ALA A 20 4.17 -1.05 -2.20
N CYS A 21 4.29 0.05 -2.93
CA CYS A 21 3.17 0.86 -3.35
C CYS A 21 3.29 1.36 -4.78
N ILE A 22 2.14 1.68 -5.37
CA ILE A 22 1.95 2.23 -6.71
C ILE A 22 1.03 3.44 -6.58
N PHE A 23 1.46 4.58 -7.11
CA PHE A 23 0.67 5.81 -7.19
C PHE A 23 0.06 5.90 -8.59
N VAL A 24 -1.28 5.96 -8.66
CA VAL A 24 -2.04 6.04 -9.90
C VAL A 24 -2.72 7.39 -9.99
N TYR A 25 -2.51 8.11 -11.09
CA TYR A 25 -3.25 9.33 -11.37
C TYR A 25 -4.65 8.96 -11.89
N GLU A 26 -5.67 9.17 -11.05
CA GLU A 26 -7.02 8.67 -11.32
C GLU A 26 -7.66 9.21 -12.61
N PRO A 27 -7.46 10.48 -13.02
CA PRO A 27 -8.07 10.99 -14.25
C PRO A 27 -7.67 10.26 -15.54
N THR A 28 -6.45 9.73 -15.61
CA THR A 28 -5.97 8.96 -16.77
C THR A 28 -5.76 7.48 -16.49
N ASN A 29 -5.86 7.07 -15.22
CA ASN A 29 -5.55 5.74 -14.73
C ASN A 29 -4.11 5.28 -15.05
N GLU A 30 -3.18 6.24 -15.17
CA GLU A 30 -1.76 5.98 -15.41
C GLU A 30 -0.98 5.84 -14.09
N ILE A 31 -0.01 4.92 -14.06
CA ILE A 31 0.97 4.85 -12.98
C ILE A 31 1.94 6.03 -13.10
N ILE A 32 2.12 6.78 -12.02
CA ILE A 32 2.99 7.97 -12.00
C ILE A 32 4.20 7.87 -11.10
N ALA A 33 4.16 6.94 -10.15
CA ALA A 33 5.27 6.64 -9.25
C ALA A 33 5.05 5.27 -8.62
N TYR A 34 6.13 4.71 -8.10
CA TYR A 34 6.11 3.53 -7.26
C TYR A 34 7.06 3.70 -6.10
N GLY A 35 6.96 2.83 -5.10
CA GLY A 35 7.92 2.80 -4.02
C GLY A 35 7.95 1.44 -3.35
N MET A 36 9.09 1.09 -2.78
CA MET A 36 9.27 -0.04 -1.88
C MET A 36 9.97 0.44 -0.63
N ASN A 37 9.89 -0.31 0.46
CA ASN A 37 10.68 0.00 1.64
C ASN A 37 12.17 0.10 1.27
N ASP A 38 12.93 1.00 1.89
CA ASP A 38 14.34 1.25 1.58
C ASP A 38 15.13 1.58 2.87
N THR A 39 14.66 1.04 3.99
CA THR A 39 15.26 1.29 5.30
C THR A 39 16.65 0.67 5.43
N ASN A 40 16.93 -0.46 4.76
CA ASN A 40 18.25 -1.09 4.80
C ASN A 40 19.29 -0.25 4.05
N LYS A 41 18.93 0.29 2.88
CA LYS A 41 19.83 1.10 2.05
C LYS A 41 19.99 2.52 2.58
N SER A 42 18.91 3.14 3.02
CA SER A 42 18.95 4.52 3.52
C SER A 42 19.52 4.63 4.94
N HIS A 43 19.57 3.53 5.69
CA HIS A 43 19.92 3.49 7.12
C HIS A 43 19.06 4.41 7.99
N THR A 44 17.82 4.69 7.57
CA THR A 44 16.85 5.46 8.36
C THR A 44 15.57 4.66 8.56
N GLY A 45 14.89 4.89 9.68
CA GLY A 45 13.59 4.25 9.96
C GLY A 45 12.39 4.92 9.27
N ILE A 46 12.62 5.85 8.33
CA ILE A 46 11.57 6.65 7.69
C ILE A 46 11.45 6.44 6.18
N ALA A 47 12.41 5.76 5.55
CA ALA A 47 12.43 5.49 4.11
C ALA A 47 11.45 4.36 3.71
N HIS A 48 10.16 4.59 3.96
CA HIS A 48 9.09 3.68 3.59
C HIS A 48 8.69 3.84 2.12
N ALA A 49 7.96 2.84 1.61
CA ALA A 49 7.48 2.78 0.23
C ALA A 49 6.76 4.07 -0.20
N GLU A 50 5.88 4.59 0.65
CA GLU A 50 5.11 5.80 0.37
C GLU A 50 6.00 7.03 0.21
N PHE A 51 7.04 7.16 1.03
CA PHE A 51 7.99 8.28 0.92
C PHE A 51 8.82 8.22 -0.36
N LEU A 52 9.25 7.03 -0.80
CA LEU A 52 9.95 6.90 -2.07
C LEU A 52 9.07 7.32 -3.26
N GLY A 53 7.80 6.93 -3.26
CA GLY A 53 6.89 7.35 -4.32
C GLY A 53 6.54 8.83 -4.26
N ILE A 54 6.39 9.42 -3.06
CA ILE A 54 6.23 10.87 -2.87
C ILE A 54 7.42 11.62 -3.48
N GLU A 55 8.65 11.19 -3.22
CA GLU A 55 9.85 11.82 -3.78
C GLU A 55 9.89 11.67 -5.32
N GLN A 56 9.50 10.53 -5.89
CA GLN A 56 9.38 10.38 -7.35
C GLN A 56 8.36 11.36 -7.96
N ILE A 57 7.18 11.52 -7.34
CA ILE A 57 6.15 12.47 -7.80
C ILE A 57 6.69 13.90 -7.72
N LYS A 58 7.32 14.26 -6.61
CA LYS A 58 7.93 15.58 -6.41
C LYS A 58 9.03 15.87 -7.44
N HIS A 59 9.87 14.89 -7.77
CA HIS A 59 10.88 15.01 -8.82
C HIS A 59 10.26 15.22 -10.20
N LYS A 60 9.17 14.51 -10.51
CA LYS A 60 8.52 14.56 -11.82
C LYS A 60 7.68 15.82 -12.05
N PHE A 61 6.95 16.26 -11.03
CA PHE A 61 5.94 17.32 -11.18
C PHE A 61 6.31 18.64 -10.49
N GLY A 62 7.39 18.67 -9.71
CA GLY A 62 7.80 19.86 -8.95
C GLY A 62 7.05 19.98 -7.62
N SER A 63 7.71 20.61 -6.63
CA SER A 63 7.15 20.76 -5.28
C SER A 63 5.92 21.68 -5.25
N GLU A 64 5.86 22.65 -6.17
CA GLU A 64 4.77 23.60 -6.32
C GLU A 64 3.46 22.97 -6.82
N ASN A 65 3.54 21.82 -7.49
CA ASN A 65 2.37 21.08 -7.98
C ASN A 65 2.04 19.86 -7.12
N LEU A 66 2.83 19.56 -6.08
CA LEU A 66 2.67 18.34 -5.29
C LEU A 66 1.28 18.25 -4.64
N LEU A 67 0.82 19.33 -3.99
CA LEU A 67 -0.51 19.36 -3.37
C LEU A 67 -1.64 19.30 -4.39
N SER A 68 -1.44 19.86 -5.59
CA SER A 68 -2.47 19.92 -6.61
C SER A 68 -2.65 18.57 -7.33
N ILE A 69 -1.57 17.79 -7.51
CA ILE A 69 -1.66 16.46 -8.08
C ILE A 69 -2.16 15.42 -7.06
N PHE A 70 -1.75 15.51 -5.78
CA PHE A 70 -2.09 14.49 -4.77
C PHE A 70 -3.60 14.26 -4.57
N LYS A 71 -4.39 15.32 -4.75
CA LYS A 71 -5.87 15.25 -4.68
C LYS A 71 -6.50 14.31 -5.72
N ASP A 72 -5.76 13.96 -6.77
CA ASP A 72 -6.16 13.13 -7.89
C ASP A 72 -5.43 11.77 -7.90
N ILE A 73 -4.66 11.46 -6.85
CA ILE A 73 -3.89 10.22 -6.77
C ILE A 73 -4.61 9.16 -5.93
N ILE A 74 -4.70 7.97 -6.48
CA ILE A 74 -5.04 6.73 -5.77
C ILE A 74 -3.74 5.98 -5.43
N LEU A 75 -3.53 5.69 -4.16
CA LEU A 75 -2.43 4.85 -3.69
C LEU A 75 -2.88 3.39 -3.61
N TYR A 76 -2.11 2.47 -4.20
CA TYR A 76 -2.23 1.03 -3.95
C TYR A 76 -1.00 0.56 -3.17
N VAL A 77 -1.17 -0.02 -1.99
CA VAL A 77 -0.05 -0.47 -1.15
C VAL A 77 -0.29 -1.88 -0.60
N THR A 78 0.73 -2.72 -0.52
CA THR A 78 0.56 -4.12 -0.09
C THR A 78 0.13 -4.25 1.38
N VAL A 79 0.65 -3.37 2.24
CA VAL A 79 0.37 -3.31 3.67
C VAL A 79 -0.22 -1.94 4.01
N GLU A 80 -1.18 -1.90 4.92
CA GLU A 80 -1.75 -0.65 5.42
C GLU A 80 -0.66 0.39 5.77
N PRO A 81 -0.80 1.65 5.31
CA PRO A 81 0.13 2.72 5.67
C PRO A 81 0.31 2.81 7.17
N CYS A 82 1.56 2.91 7.63
CA CYS A 82 1.82 3.15 9.04
C CYS A 82 1.34 4.56 9.44
N ILE A 83 1.18 4.83 10.73
CA ILE A 83 0.77 6.15 11.27
C ILE A 83 1.54 7.32 10.61
N MET A 84 2.86 7.19 10.45
CA MET A 84 3.70 8.20 9.82
C MET A 84 3.33 8.41 8.33
N CYS A 85 3.22 7.32 7.56
CA CYS A 85 2.91 7.40 6.13
C CYS A 85 1.47 7.89 5.90
N ALA A 86 0.52 7.38 6.70
CA ALA A 86 -0.87 7.81 6.72
C ALA A 86 -1.00 9.32 6.99
N SER A 87 -0.21 9.86 7.93
CA SER A 87 -0.16 11.30 8.21
C SER A 87 0.44 12.09 7.05
N ALA A 88 1.54 11.63 6.47
CA ALA A 88 2.19 12.29 5.35
C ALA A 88 1.26 12.40 4.12
N ILE A 89 0.64 11.29 3.70
CA ILE A 89 -0.28 11.31 2.55
C ILE A 89 -1.56 12.09 2.84
N LYS A 90 -1.99 12.18 4.10
CA LYS A 90 -3.10 13.06 4.50
C LYS A 90 -2.74 14.53 4.35
N GLN A 91 -1.56 14.94 4.83
CA GLN A 91 -1.10 16.33 4.73
C GLN A 91 -0.95 16.78 3.28
N LEU A 92 -0.55 15.87 2.39
CA LEU A 92 -0.51 16.09 0.94
C LEU A 92 -1.89 16.03 0.28
N GLY A 93 -2.91 15.52 0.99
CA GLY A 93 -4.30 15.41 0.58
C GLY A 93 -4.54 14.41 -0.53
N ILE A 94 -4.00 13.19 -0.35
CA ILE A 94 -4.27 12.01 -1.20
C ILE A 94 -5.78 11.81 -1.43
N LYS A 95 -6.18 11.36 -2.62
CA LYS A 95 -7.60 11.09 -2.94
C LYS A 95 -8.15 9.89 -2.20
N LYS A 96 -7.45 8.76 -2.30
CA LYS A 96 -7.90 7.45 -1.82
C LYS A 96 -6.72 6.50 -1.66
N VAL A 97 -6.83 5.57 -0.72
CA VAL A 97 -5.89 4.46 -0.52
C VAL A 97 -6.62 3.14 -0.69
N TYR A 98 -6.03 2.22 -1.45
CA TYR A 98 -6.34 0.80 -1.40
C TYR A 98 -5.15 0.05 -0.83
N PHE A 99 -5.41 -0.88 0.08
CA PHE A 99 -4.34 -1.71 0.62
C PHE A 99 -4.71 -3.19 0.73
N GLY A 100 -3.68 -4.03 0.84
CA GLY A 100 -3.86 -5.47 1.00
C GLY A 100 -4.18 -5.86 2.42
N CYS A 101 -3.15 -6.13 3.22
CA CYS A 101 -3.33 -6.54 4.60
C CYS A 101 -3.17 -5.37 5.59
N GLY A 102 -3.79 -5.51 6.76
CA GLY A 102 -3.60 -4.57 7.87
C GLY A 102 -2.16 -4.53 8.38
N ASN A 103 -1.82 -3.46 9.09
CA ASN A 103 -0.55 -3.31 9.78
C ASN A 103 -0.77 -3.39 11.30
N ASP A 104 -0.67 -4.60 11.82
CA ASP A 104 -1.01 -4.96 13.21
C ASP A 104 -0.26 -4.16 14.28
N ARG A 105 0.90 -3.58 13.94
CA ARG A 105 1.74 -2.85 14.90
C ARG A 105 1.66 -1.35 14.75
N PHE A 106 1.50 -0.85 13.53
CA PHE A 106 1.66 0.57 13.23
C PHE A 106 0.58 1.14 12.31
N GLY A 107 -0.49 0.40 12.01
CA GLY A 107 -1.52 0.80 11.04
C GLY A 107 -2.20 2.12 11.37
N GLY A 108 -2.10 3.06 10.44
CA GLY A 108 -2.58 4.42 10.59
C GLY A 108 -3.96 4.67 9.98
N ASN A 109 -4.58 3.68 9.34
CA ASN A 109 -5.83 3.82 8.59
C ASN A 109 -6.97 2.95 9.12
N GLY A 110 -6.84 2.42 10.34
CA GLY A 110 -7.88 1.64 11.01
C GLY A 110 -7.35 0.65 12.05
N THR A 111 -6.17 0.05 11.84
CA THR A 111 -5.71 -1.02 12.73
C THR A 111 -5.32 -0.53 14.12
N VAL A 112 -4.51 0.54 14.18
CA VAL A 112 -4.06 1.14 15.46
C VAL A 112 -4.68 2.52 15.64
N LEU A 113 -4.57 3.38 14.62
CA LEU A 113 -5.17 4.71 14.59
C LEU A 113 -5.93 4.93 13.29
N ASN A 114 -6.79 5.95 13.28
CA ASN A 114 -7.56 6.41 12.13
C ASN A 114 -7.06 7.78 11.65
N ILE A 115 -5.76 7.89 11.33
CA ILE A 115 -5.14 9.16 10.92
C ILE A 115 -5.85 9.73 9.70
N ASN A 116 -6.23 8.88 8.74
CA ASN A 116 -7.00 9.26 7.55
C ASN A 116 -8.31 10.02 7.84
N LYS A 117 -8.88 9.89 9.05
CA LYS A 117 -10.13 10.54 9.49
C LYS A 117 -9.96 11.42 10.74
N ASP A 118 -8.74 11.51 11.29
CA ASP A 118 -8.50 12.29 12.51
C ASP A 118 -8.75 13.81 12.29
N LYS A 119 -8.82 14.57 13.39
CA LYS A 119 -8.94 16.03 13.34
C LYS A 119 -7.61 16.76 13.61
N SER A 120 -6.62 16.05 14.13
CA SER A 120 -5.31 16.58 14.51
C SER A 120 -4.35 16.74 13.33
N THR A 121 -4.47 15.88 12.33
CA THR A 121 -3.65 15.95 11.11
C THR A 121 -4.38 16.78 10.06
N ILE A 122 -3.88 17.98 9.80
CA ILE A 122 -4.50 18.94 8.88
C ILE A 122 -3.95 18.74 7.47
N SER A 123 -4.84 18.58 6.49
CA SER A 123 -4.47 18.60 5.07
C SER A 123 -4.08 20.02 4.64
N LEU A 124 -3.08 20.13 3.78
CA LEU A 124 -2.68 21.40 3.16
C LEU A 124 -3.57 21.75 1.94
N ASN A 125 -4.55 20.90 1.62
CA ASN A 125 -5.56 21.13 0.59
C ASN A 125 -6.98 20.84 1.12
N ASP A 126 -7.99 20.97 0.24
CA ASP A 126 -9.41 20.82 0.60
C ASP A 126 -9.79 19.37 1.01
N ASN A 127 -8.97 18.36 0.68
CA ASN A 127 -9.20 16.96 1.05
C ASN A 127 -8.74 16.72 2.50
N THR A 128 -9.63 17.01 3.45
CA THR A 128 -9.36 16.87 4.89
C THR A 128 -9.39 15.43 5.41
N ILE A 129 -10.03 14.51 4.67
CA ILE A 129 -10.11 13.08 4.97
C ILE A 129 -9.95 12.27 3.68
N TYR A 130 -9.58 11.00 3.80
CA TYR A 130 -9.57 10.07 2.66
C TYR A 130 -10.06 8.68 3.04
N ASP A 131 -10.68 8.01 2.06
CA ASP A 131 -11.08 6.61 2.17
C ASP A 131 -9.85 5.70 2.05
N SER A 132 -9.77 4.71 2.95
CA SER A 132 -8.72 3.69 2.95
C SER A 132 -9.36 2.30 2.90
N ILE A 133 -9.36 1.69 1.72
CA ILE A 133 -10.10 0.47 1.41
C ILE A 133 -9.18 -0.76 1.61
N PRO A 134 -9.44 -1.63 2.59
CA PRO A 134 -8.63 -2.82 2.88
C PRO A 134 -8.95 -3.99 1.94
N GLY A 135 -8.15 -5.05 2.01
CA GLY A 135 -8.56 -6.39 1.56
C GLY A 135 -8.15 -6.78 0.14
N LEU A 136 -7.59 -5.88 -0.66
CA LEU A 136 -7.19 -6.20 -2.04
C LEU A 136 -5.88 -7.01 -2.06
N PHE A 137 -5.91 -8.27 -2.51
CA PHE A 137 -4.75 -9.18 -2.46
C PHE A 137 -4.18 -9.33 -1.04
N ARG A 138 -5.09 -9.37 -0.05
CA ARG A 138 -4.76 -9.42 1.38
C ARG A 138 -3.93 -10.65 1.74
N LYS A 139 -4.33 -11.83 1.26
CA LYS A 139 -3.63 -13.09 1.59
C LYS A 139 -2.24 -13.14 0.95
N GLU A 140 -2.08 -12.60 -0.25
CA GLU A 140 -0.79 -12.45 -0.93
C GLU A 140 0.15 -11.55 -0.13
N ALA A 141 -0.34 -10.39 0.33
CA ALA A 141 0.44 -9.48 1.16
C ALA A 141 0.86 -10.13 2.50
N ILE A 142 -0.06 -10.83 3.17
CA ILE A 142 0.25 -11.60 4.38
C ILE A 142 1.31 -12.66 4.09
N MET A 143 1.18 -13.39 2.98
CA MET A 143 2.14 -14.44 2.63
C MET A 143 3.53 -13.89 2.35
N LEU A 144 3.65 -12.76 1.66
CA LEU A 144 4.94 -12.09 1.45
C LEU A 144 5.59 -11.69 2.78
N LEU A 145 4.81 -11.11 3.72
CA LEU A 145 5.31 -10.81 5.07
C LEU A 145 5.75 -12.07 5.83
N ARG A 146 4.99 -13.17 5.72
CA ARG A 146 5.39 -14.45 6.33
C ARG A 146 6.69 -14.98 5.73
N TYR A 147 6.88 -14.89 4.42
CA TYR A 147 8.16 -15.25 3.78
C TYR A 147 9.31 -14.38 4.33
N PHE A 148 9.09 -13.07 4.47
CA PHE A 148 10.08 -12.17 5.05
C PHE A 148 10.45 -12.56 6.49
N TYR A 149 9.46 -12.86 7.35
CA TYR A 149 9.73 -13.19 8.75
C TYR A 149 10.35 -14.56 9.00
N VAL A 150 10.20 -15.50 8.06
CA VAL A 150 10.88 -16.81 8.10
C VAL A 150 12.35 -16.68 7.71
N ARG A 151 12.73 -15.71 6.87
CA ARG A 151 14.15 -15.43 6.57
C ARG A 151 14.92 -15.09 7.85
N GLU A 152 16.13 -15.60 7.95
CA GLU A 152 17.05 -15.24 9.03
C GLU A 152 17.53 -13.80 8.81
N ASN A 153 17.60 -13.03 9.89
CA ASN A 153 18.17 -11.69 9.85
C ASN A 153 19.62 -11.81 10.32
N ASP A 154 20.53 -12.02 9.37
CA ASP A 154 21.95 -12.19 9.64
C ASP A 154 22.62 -10.90 10.13
N HIS A 155 21.93 -9.75 9.99
CA HIS A 155 22.36 -8.44 10.50
C HIS A 155 21.91 -8.16 11.94
N ALA A 156 21.14 -9.06 12.57
CA ALA A 156 20.75 -8.88 13.97
C ALA A 156 21.97 -9.00 14.90
N PRO A 157 22.12 -8.13 15.94
CA PRO A 157 23.25 -8.20 16.88
C PRO A 157 23.41 -9.56 17.57
N LYS A 158 22.31 -10.29 17.70
CA LYS A 158 22.27 -11.70 18.13
C LYS A 158 21.35 -12.45 17.17
N PRO A 159 21.88 -13.08 16.10
CA PRO A 159 21.08 -13.87 15.19
C PRO A 159 20.39 -15.00 15.97
N ARG A 160 19.07 -15.09 15.88
CA ARG A 160 18.32 -16.23 16.39
C ARG A 160 18.02 -17.13 15.20
N THR A 161 18.46 -18.39 15.25
CA THR A 161 18.10 -19.40 14.25
C THR A 161 16.58 -19.53 14.18
N LYS A 162 16.02 -19.43 12.97
CA LYS A 162 14.57 -19.55 12.73
C LYS A 162 14.19 -20.86 12.07
N LYS A 163 15.12 -21.82 12.02
CA LYS A 163 14.98 -23.13 11.34
C LYS A 163 13.73 -23.93 11.72
N GLU A 164 13.19 -23.74 12.93
CA GLU A 164 11.99 -24.44 13.40
C GLU A 164 10.67 -23.72 13.06
N ARG A 165 10.71 -22.51 12.49
CA ARG A 165 9.48 -21.80 12.12
C ARG A 165 8.85 -22.44 10.89
N ILE A 166 7.77 -23.18 11.13
CA ILE A 166 6.91 -23.70 10.07
C ILE A 166 6.13 -22.53 9.46
N LEU A 167 6.30 -22.33 8.16
CA LEU A 167 5.54 -21.34 7.42
C LEU A 167 4.09 -21.81 7.28
N ASP A 168 3.17 -21.13 7.97
CA ASP A 168 1.74 -21.34 7.79
C ASP A 168 1.26 -20.73 6.46
N LYS A 169 0.68 -21.57 5.60
CA LYS A 169 0.13 -21.20 4.28
C LYS A 169 -1.40 -21.29 4.24
N ASN A 170 -2.03 -21.77 5.31
CA ASN A 170 -3.42 -22.20 5.30
C ASN A 170 -4.31 -21.33 6.17
N THR A 171 -3.82 -20.88 7.32
CA THR A 171 -4.63 -20.05 8.22
C THR A 171 -4.34 -18.57 7.99
N PHE A 172 -5.39 -17.75 8.02
CA PHE A 172 -5.30 -16.30 7.93
C PHE A 172 -6.17 -15.70 9.04
N PRO A 173 -5.73 -14.64 9.72
CA PRO A 173 -6.57 -13.95 10.71
C PRO A 173 -7.89 -13.50 10.08
N SER A 174 -8.93 -13.29 10.88
CA SER A 174 -10.13 -12.59 10.42
C SER A 174 -9.78 -11.13 10.07
N ILE A 175 -10.59 -10.50 9.22
CA ILE A 175 -10.47 -9.08 8.90
C ILE A 175 -11.61 -8.32 9.58
N ASN A 176 -11.25 -7.41 10.50
CA ASN A 176 -12.24 -6.51 11.07
C ASN A 176 -12.52 -5.35 10.10
N TRP A 177 -13.45 -5.54 9.17
CA TRP A 177 -13.77 -4.52 8.14
C TRP A 177 -14.18 -3.18 8.75
N SER A 178 -14.94 -3.25 9.86
CA SER A 178 -15.48 -2.08 10.55
C SER A 178 -14.42 -1.15 11.14
N SER A 179 -13.18 -1.64 11.33
CA SER A 179 -12.04 -0.81 11.73
C SER A 179 -11.63 0.19 10.65
N TYR A 180 -11.90 -0.08 9.38
CA TYR A 180 -11.41 0.71 8.25
C TYR A 180 -12.51 1.49 7.55
N ILE A 181 -13.62 0.80 7.25
CA ILE A 181 -14.72 1.32 6.43
C ILE A 181 -16.07 0.94 7.02
N ASP A 182 -17.07 1.77 6.79
CA ASP A 182 -18.46 1.42 7.14
C ASP A 182 -19.08 0.48 6.10
N ARG A 183 -20.22 -0.10 6.46
CA ARG A 183 -20.94 -1.09 5.66
C ARG A 183 -21.42 -0.53 4.31
N ASN A 184 -21.76 0.76 4.25
CA ASN A 184 -22.22 1.40 3.02
C ASN A 184 -21.05 1.63 2.06
N LEU A 185 -19.91 2.08 2.57
CA LEU A 185 -18.68 2.18 1.79
C LEU A 185 -18.22 0.81 1.31
N PHE A 186 -18.27 -0.22 2.15
CA PHE A 186 -17.99 -1.60 1.73
C PHE A 186 -18.89 -2.03 0.56
N ALA A 187 -20.21 -1.83 0.66
CA ALA A 187 -21.14 -2.19 -0.42
C ALA A 187 -20.88 -1.43 -1.73
N ARG A 188 -20.44 -0.17 -1.65
CA ARG A 188 -20.07 0.62 -2.84
C ARG A 188 -18.79 0.10 -3.51
N GLU A 189 -17.80 -0.30 -2.71
CA GLU A 189 -16.50 -0.74 -3.23
C GLU A 189 -16.51 -2.20 -3.70
N PHE A 190 -17.25 -3.08 -3.02
CA PHE A 190 -17.23 -4.52 -3.28
C PHE A 190 -18.56 -5.09 -3.78
N GLY A 191 -19.63 -4.29 -3.83
CA GLY A 191 -20.96 -4.75 -4.21
C GLY A 191 -21.78 -5.32 -3.05
N VAL A 192 -23.10 -5.19 -3.14
CA VAL A 192 -24.05 -5.63 -2.11
C VAL A 192 -24.02 -7.14 -1.87
N ASP A 193 -23.71 -7.93 -2.90
CA ASP A 193 -23.65 -9.39 -2.82
C ASP A 193 -22.52 -9.88 -1.90
N ASN A 194 -21.50 -9.04 -1.68
CA ASN A 194 -20.37 -9.35 -0.80
C ASN A 194 -20.57 -8.92 0.66
N LEU A 195 -21.72 -8.34 1.02
CA LEU A 195 -21.98 -7.82 2.37
C LEU A 195 -21.85 -8.88 3.48
N TYR A 196 -22.09 -10.16 3.15
CA TYR A 196 -21.82 -11.27 4.05
C TYR A 196 -20.38 -11.24 4.60
N HIS A 197 -19.39 -10.88 3.79
CA HIS A 197 -17.99 -10.82 4.22
C HIS A 197 -17.73 -9.71 5.24
N PHE A 198 -18.39 -8.56 5.07
CA PHE A 198 -18.38 -7.49 6.06
C PHE A 198 -19.00 -7.97 7.38
N ASP A 199 -20.21 -8.52 7.31
CA ASP A 199 -20.99 -8.91 8.48
C ASP A 199 -20.33 -10.05 9.28
N GLN A 200 -19.59 -10.93 8.61
CA GLN A 200 -18.88 -12.06 9.23
C GLN A 200 -17.39 -11.81 9.49
N ASN A 201 -16.85 -10.63 9.17
CA ASN A 201 -15.42 -10.35 9.27
C ASN A 201 -14.53 -11.37 8.54
N SER A 202 -15.01 -11.86 7.39
CA SER A 202 -14.32 -12.84 6.54
C SER A 202 -13.67 -12.18 5.33
N ASP A 203 -12.69 -12.85 4.72
CA ASP A 203 -11.97 -12.37 3.55
C ASP A 203 -12.82 -12.55 2.28
N LEU A 204 -12.73 -11.62 1.32
CA LEU A 204 -13.42 -11.67 0.02
C LEU A 204 -13.01 -12.90 -0.84
N THR A 205 -11.96 -13.60 -0.43
CA THR A 205 -11.45 -14.80 -1.09
C THR A 205 -11.80 -16.09 -0.36
N ASP A 206 -12.46 -16.02 0.80
CA ASP A 206 -12.87 -17.22 1.54
C ASP A 206 -13.90 -18.03 0.72
N GLY A 207 -13.74 -19.36 0.75
CA GLY A 207 -14.54 -20.29 -0.06
C GLY A 207 -14.08 -20.46 -1.52
N LYS A 208 -13.10 -19.67 -1.99
CA LYS A 208 -12.49 -19.87 -3.31
C LYS A 208 -11.44 -20.98 -3.29
N GLN A 209 -11.23 -21.62 -4.44
CA GLN A 209 -10.16 -22.61 -4.62
C GLN A 209 -8.80 -22.03 -4.21
N ASN A 210 -7.95 -22.85 -3.57
CA ASN A 210 -6.63 -22.44 -3.06
C ASN A 210 -6.68 -21.26 -2.07
N ASN A 211 -7.77 -21.13 -1.30
CA ASN A 211 -8.07 -19.97 -0.45
C ASN A 211 -8.10 -18.64 -1.22
N GLY A 212 -8.24 -18.69 -2.55
CA GLY A 212 -8.17 -17.57 -3.48
C GLY A 212 -6.81 -16.89 -3.59
N ILE A 213 -5.72 -17.58 -3.19
CA ILE A 213 -4.34 -17.06 -3.28
C ILE A 213 -3.78 -17.29 -4.68
N ASP A 214 -3.29 -16.22 -5.31
CA ASP A 214 -2.49 -16.28 -6.54
C ASP A 214 -1.03 -16.67 -6.19
N TRP A 215 -0.77 -17.97 -6.08
CA TRP A 215 0.56 -18.50 -5.72
C TRP A 215 1.63 -18.16 -6.74
N ASP A 216 1.28 -18.13 -8.04
CA ASP A 216 2.22 -17.76 -9.10
C ASP A 216 2.64 -16.30 -8.94
N LEU A 217 1.70 -15.42 -8.57
CA LEU A 217 1.98 -14.01 -8.33
C LEU A 217 3.00 -13.80 -7.20
N ILE A 218 2.99 -14.58 -6.12
CA ILE A 218 3.88 -14.38 -4.97
C ILE A 218 5.12 -15.28 -4.94
N ASN A 219 5.22 -16.27 -5.83
CA ASN A 219 6.37 -17.18 -5.93
C ASN A 219 7.25 -16.93 -7.17
N SER A 220 6.76 -16.21 -8.18
CA SER A 220 7.57 -15.83 -9.35
C SER A 220 8.56 -14.72 -9.03
N SER A 221 9.67 -14.64 -9.77
CA SER A 221 10.58 -13.48 -9.76
C SER A 221 10.05 -12.36 -10.66
N TYR A 222 10.37 -11.11 -10.32
CA TYR A 222 9.96 -9.91 -11.03
C TYR A 222 11.13 -8.94 -11.27
N ASP A 223 12.31 -9.45 -11.60
CA ASP A 223 13.54 -8.66 -11.76
C ASP A 223 13.40 -7.50 -12.77
N ASN A 224 12.60 -7.68 -13.82
CA ASN A 224 12.36 -6.64 -14.85
C ASN A 224 11.20 -5.68 -14.50
N HIS A 225 10.49 -5.88 -13.38
CA HIS A 225 9.28 -5.12 -13.07
C HIS A 225 9.57 -3.64 -12.75
N ILE A 226 10.72 -3.35 -12.15
CA ILE A 226 11.17 -1.96 -11.95
C ILE A 226 11.37 -1.28 -13.31
N GLU A 227 12.10 -1.91 -14.23
CA GLU A 227 12.33 -1.33 -15.57
C GLU A 227 11.01 -1.10 -16.33
N GLN A 228 10.05 -2.03 -16.20
CA GLN A 228 8.71 -1.88 -16.78
C GLN A 228 7.97 -0.67 -16.19
N LEU A 229 7.95 -0.53 -14.86
CA LEU A 229 7.33 0.61 -14.18
C LEU A 229 7.99 1.94 -14.56
N THR A 230 9.33 1.98 -14.61
CA THR A 230 10.07 3.19 -15.01
C THR A 230 9.68 3.60 -16.42
N LYS A 231 9.66 2.67 -17.40
CA LYS A 231 9.25 2.96 -18.78
C LYS A 231 7.79 3.43 -18.86
N GLU A 232 6.88 2.80 -18.11
CA GLU A 232 5.47 3.22 -18.06
C GLU A 232 5.33 4.66 -17.55
N ILE A 233 6.04 4.99 -16.48
CA ILE A 233 6.04 6.33 -15.88
C ILE A 233 6.66 7.36 -16.83
N GLU A 234 7.79 7.06 -17.47
CA GLU A 234 8.45 7.98 -18.41
C GLU A 234 7.57 8.30 -19.62
N ASN A 235 6.75 7.34 -20.06
CA ASN A 235 5.83 7.52 -21.18
C ASN A 235 4.48 8.18 -20.80
N SER A 236 4.18 8.39 -19.51
CA SER A 236 2.91 9.00 -19.11
C SER A 236 2.85 10.47 -19.52
N HIS A 237 1.75 10.92 -20.13
CA HIS A 237 1.60 12.29 -20.64
C HIS A 237 0.69 13.15 -19.75
N ILE A 238 1.04 13.25 -18.46
CA ILE A 238 0.23 14.00 -17.49
C ILE A 238 0.60 15.48 -17.53
N ASN A 239 -0.33 16.28 -18.04
CA ASN A 239 -0.25 17.74 -18.00
C ASN A 239 -1.04 18.26 -16.79
N ILE A 240 -0.32 18.65 -15.73
CA ILE A 240 -0.95 19.40 -14.63
C ILE A 240 -1.23 20.81 -15.16
N HIS A 241 -2.50 21.12 -15.45
CA HIS A 241 -2.89 22.48 -15.75
C HIS A 241 -2.49 23.38 -14.58
N LYS A 242 -1.50 24.26 -14.79
CA LYS A 242 -1.15 25.31 -13.82
C LYS A 242 -2.44 26.07 -13.51
N ARG A 243 -2.95 25.95 -12.28
CA ARG A 243 -3.99 26.87 -11.81
C ARG A 243 -3.39 28.27 -11.94
N ILE A 244 -3.96 29.06 -12.86
CA ILE A 244 -3.67 30.49 -13.00
C ILE A 244 -3.88 31.08 -11.62
N LYS A 245 -2.82 31.60 -10.99
CA LYS A 245 -2.95 32.44 -9.81
C LYS A 245 -3.75 33.65 -10.26
N ILE A 246 -5.04 33.69 -9.96
CA ILE A 246 -5.79 34.93 -9.99
C ILE A 246 -5.21 35.74 -8.83
N GLN A 247 -4.51 36.83 -9.19
CA GLN A 247 -3.95 37.81 -8.26
C GLN A 247 -5.05 38.48 -7.44
#